data_AF-A0A523QIR7-F1
#
_entry.id   AF-A0A523QIR7-F1
#
_cell.length_a   1.000
_cell.length_b   1.000
_cell.length_c   1.000
_cell.angle_alpha   90.00
_cell.angle_beta   90.00
_cell.angle_gamma   90.00
#
_symmetry.space_group_name_H-M   'P 1'
#
loop_
_entity.id
_entity.type
_entity.pdbx_description
1 polymer ?
#
loop_
_entity_poly.entity_id
_entity_poly.type
_entity_poly.pdbx_seq_one_letter_code
_entity_poly.pdbx_strand_id
1 'polypeptide(L)'
;SIRNRREYFSELKKRYVVVDQEERRKLILKQSEDMISHLRENHPQAKILGDEELLEEVVYLVEYPTPFLGEFDRQFLSLPVPVLRACLRDYQKHFSLADGDRILPYFVGIREGNRDYLDEVVDGNRRVLNARLTDAQFFFSQDTKKIFDTARVSELKEIVVQEKLGSYYDKAKRLAQISDKIVSRITKTKKEENELYPRVSEAAWLCKLDLTTQMVKEFPSLQGTMGAEYARRSGKDARVAQAVSEHRLPRFSNDKLPETLEGAILALADKMDTVVGSFWAGFIPSGSEDPWGLRRDAQGIVEIILDRGWRIDLDGLLEEVLALYTENDKDIIPRIRDFFENRIRNVLKEKGIGIRETNAILSIGFADITDAVRRAEALGKISRRREFKDQVIAIVRLVNMLKQAQQWKVRIPQVVREDLLREKEEKELYELRMKLEGKIESLLNKQKYVEAYQELSRFEEPIHDFFDKVLVMSEEESLRKNRLSLLNGIGKFFNSIADFTQLQVK
;
A
#
# COMPACT_ATOMS: atom_id res chain seq x y z
N SER A 1 45.29 -21.25 -20.30
CA SER A 1 45.31 -19.79 -20.51
C SER A 1 44.13 -19.40 -21.37
N ILE A 2 43.54 -18.24 -21.13
CA ILE A 2 42.39 -17.74 -21.91
C ILE A 2 42.97 -16.85 -23.02
N ARG A 3 42.80 -17.22 -24.30
CA ARG A 3 43.46 -16.51 -25.41
C ARG A 3 42.61 -15.36 -25.96
N ASN A 4 41.30 -15.37 -25.72
CA ASN A 4 40.37 -14.29 -26.09
C ASN A 4 39.09 -14.31 -25.23
N ARG A 5 38.28 -13.25 -25.32
CA ARG A 5 37.05 -13.06 -24.53
C ARG A 5 35.99 -14.15 -24.76
N ARG A 6 35.94 -14.79 -25.93
CA ARG A 6 34.95 -15.84 -26.23
C ARG A 6 35.31 -17.16 -25.57
N GLU A 7 36.61 -17.45 -25.43
CA GLU A 7 37.10 -18.64 -24.73
C GLU A 7 36.84 -18.59 -23.22
N TYR A 8 36.74 -17.40 -22.63
CA TYR A 8 36.56 -17.18 -21.19
C TYR A 8 35.43 -18.03 -20.59
N PHE A 9 34.21 -17.92 -21.15
CA PHE A 9 33.05 -18.65 -20.67
C PHE A 9 33.22 -20.17 -20.81
N SER A 10 33.71 -20.64 -21.96
CA SER A 10 33.90 -22.07 -22.20
C SER A 10 35.00 -22.68 -21.33
N GLU A 11 36.07 -21.94 -21.04
CA GLU A 11 37.19 -22.39 -20.23
C GLU A 11 36.88 -22.41 -18.73
N LEU A 12 36.03 -21.49 -18.27
CA LEU A 12 35.49 -21.53 -16.91
C LEU A 12 34.48 -22.65 -16.73
N LYS A 13 33.61 -22.89 -17.72
CA LYS A 13 32.67 -24.01 -17.68
C LYS A 13 33.36 -25.38 -17.58
N LYS A 14 34.48 -25.57 -18.29
CA LYS A 14 35.34 -26.77 -18.16
C LYS A 14 35.96 -26.94 -16.76
N ARG A 15 36.03 -25.86 -15.99
CA ARG A 15 36.55 -25.82 -14.62
C ARG A 15 35.43 -25.71 -13.58
N TYR A 16 34.21 -26.10 -13.94
CA TYR A 16 33.04 -26.07 -13.05
C TYR A 16 32.66 -24.65 -12.61
N VAL A 17 32.60 -23.70 -13.55
CA VAL A 17 32.07 -22.35 -13.29
C VAL A 17 31.20 -21.92 -14.47
N VAL A 18 29.90 -21.73 -14.22
CA VAL A 18 28.92 -21.18 -15.18
C VAL A 18 28.68 -19.72 -14.82
N VAL A 19 29.37 -18.82 -15.54
CA VAL A 19 29.35 -17.38 -15.23
C VAL A 19 27.96 -16.77 -15.45
N ASP A 20 27.31 -17.12 -16.55
CA ASP A 20 26.02 -16.58 -16.96
C ASP A 20 24.89 -17.08 -16.03
N GLN A 21 24.20 -16.14 -15.38
CA GLN A 21 23.11 -16.40 -14.46
C GLN A 21 21.90 -17.05 -15.15
N GLU A 22 21.59 -16.65 -16.39
CA GLU A 22 20.49 -17.22 -17.16
C GLU A 22 20.83 -18.64 -17.62
N GLU A 23 22.11 -18.93 -17.88
CA GLU A 23 22.57 -20.29 -18.13
C GLU A 23 22.45 -21.16 -16.86
N ARG A 24 22.88 -20.66 -15.69
CA ARG A 24 22.70 -21.35 -14.39
C ARG A 24 21.23 -21.63 -14.09
N ARG A 25 20.37 -20.63 -14.25
CA ARG A 25 18.91 -20.74 -14.09
C ARG A 25 18.33 -21.85 -14.96
N LYS A 26 18.66 -21.87 -16.26
CA LYS A 26 18.20 -22.92 -17.18
C LYS A 26 18.72 -24.30 -16.79
N LEU A 27 19.97 -24.39 -16.36
CA LEU A 27 20.57 -25.65 -15.89
C LEU A 27 19.87 -26.19 -14.65
N ILE A 28 19.60 -25.34 -13.65
CA ILE A 28 18.88 -25.71 -12.42
C ILE A 28 17.50 -26.24 -12.78
N LEU A 29 16.72 -25.47 -13.54
CA LEU A 29 15.34 -25.82 -13.89
C LEU A 29 15.27 -27.12 -14.68
N LYS A 30 16.10 -27.25 -15.72
CA LYS A 30 16.11 -28.44 -16.58
C LYS A 30 16.53 -29.69 -15.79
N GLN A 31 17.64 -29.63 -15.07
CA GLN A 31 18.14 -30.78 -14.31
C GLN A 31 17.18 -31.19 -13.19
N SER A 32 16.52 -30.22 -12.53
CA SER A 32 15.52 -30.52 -11.49
C SER A 32 14.28 -31.17 -12.09
N GLU A 33 13.79 -30.68 -13.23
CA GLU A 33 12.65 -31.25 -13.93
C GLU A 33 12.92 -32.68 -14.41
N ASP A 34 14.10 -32.91 -15.01
CA ASP A 34 14.56 -34.24 -15.44
C ASP A 34 14.58 -35.21 -14.24
N MET A 35 15.06 -34.74 -13.07
CA MET A 35 15.14 -35.54 -11.85
C MET A 35 13.76 -35.88 -11.24
N ILE A 36 12.82 -34.95 -11.30
CA ILE A 36 11.46 -35.12 -10.77
C ILE A 36 10.61 -36.01 -11.68
N SER A 37 10.96 -36.13 -12.96
CA SER A 37 10.19 -36.90 -13.94
C SER A 37 9.89 -38.33 -13.49
N HIS A 38 10.82 -39.00 -12.80
CA HIS A 38 10.63 -40.34 -12.26
C HIS A 38 9.57 -40.44 -11.17
N LEU A 39 9.29 -39.35 -10.43
CA LEU A 39 8.22 -39.34 -9.44
C LEU A 39 6.84 -39.37 -10.09
N ARG A 40 6.71 -39.00 -11.37
CA ARG A 40 5.43 -38.91 -12.07
C ARG A 40 4.74 -40.24 -12.32
N GLU A 41 5.46 -41.35 -12.18
CA GLU A 41 4.87 -42.68 -12.18
C GLU A 41 3.85 -42.85 -11.03
N ASN A 42 4.15 -42.30 -9.85
CA ASN A 42 3.28 -42.37 -8.67
C ASN A 42 2.58 -41.03 -8.34
N HIS A 43 3.07 -39.93 -8.92
CA HIS A 43 2.62 -38.57 -8.67
C HIS A 43 2.46 -37.80 -9.99
N PRO A 44 1.38 -38.05 -10.76
CA PRO A 44 1.27 -37.58 -12.14
C PRO A 44 1.44 -36.08 -12.34
N GLN A 45 1.17 -35.26 -11.31
CA GLN A 45 1.32 -33.80 -11.35
C GLN A 45 2.52 -33.31 -10.51
N ALA A 46 3.49 -34.18 -10.20
CA ALA A 46 4.70 -33.83 -9.47
C ALA A 46 5.47 -32.70 -10.18
N LYS A 47 5.66 -31.61 -9.43
CA LYS A 47 6.43 -30.44 -9.84
C LYS A 47 7.05 -29.73 -8.64
N ILE A 48 8.07 -28.93 -8.90
CA ILE A 48 8.53 -27.94 -7.93
C ILE A 48 7.39 -26.96 -7.66
N LEU A 49 7.11 -26.71 -6.38
CA LEU A 49 6.24 -25.62 -5.98
C LEU A 49 6.98 -24.30 -6.24
N GLY A 50 6.54 -23.59 -7.28
CA GLY A 50 7.26 -22.43 -7.82
C GLY A 50 7.66 -21.40 -6.76
N ASP A 51 8.91 -20.96 -6.84
CA ASP A 51 9.51 -20.00 -5.92
C ASP A 51 10.62 -19.22 -6.64
N GLU A 52 10.21 -18.15 -7.32
CA GLU A 52 11.09 -17.40 -8.22
C GLU A 52 12.20 -16.66 -7.46
N GLU A 53 11.87 -16.11 -6.29
CA GLU A 53 12.84 -15.45 -5.41
C GLU A 53 13.89 -16.44 -4.89
N LEU A 54 13.49 -17.65 -4.47
CA LEU A 54 14.44 -18.68 -4.06
C LEU A 54 15.31 -19.13 -5.24
N LEU A 55 14.73 -19.26 -6.44
CA LEU A 55 15.50 -19.60 -7.64
C LEU A 55 16.54 -18.53 -7.97
N GLU A 56 16.17 -17.26 -7.91
CA GLU A 56 17.10 -16.16 -8.09
C GLU A 56 18.21 -16.21 -7.03
N GLU A 57 17.86 -16.34 -5.74
CA GLU A 57 18.83 -16.45 -4.66
C GLU A 57 19.82 -17.60 -4.92
N VAL A 58 19.33 -18.79 -5.22
CA VAL A 58 20.16 -19.97 -5.49
C VAL A 58 21.05 -19.78 -6.71
N VAL A 59 20.55 -19.15 -7.79
CA VAL A 59 21.34 -18.82 -8.98
C VAL A 59 22.55 -17.96 -8.61
N TYR A 60 22.41 -17.04 -7.65
CA TYR A 60 23.51 -16.20 -7.18
C TYR A 60 24.41 -16.88 -6.13
N LEU A 61 23.92 -17.93 -5.45
CA LEU A 61 24.69 -18.68 -4.46
C LEU A 61 25.67 -19.69 -5.06
N VAL A 62 25.39 -20.22 -6.26
CA VAL A 62 26.21 -21.29 -6.86
C VAL A 62 26.81 -20.91 -8.21
N GLU A 63 28.07 -21.23 -8.43
CA GLU A 63 28.81 -21.09 -9.69
C GLU A 63 28.61 -22.29 -10.62
N TYR A 64 28.47 -23.50 -10.08
CA TYR A 64 28.15 -24.71 -10.85
C TYR A 64 27.03 -25.52 -10.20
N PRO A 65 25.77 -25.30 -10.62
CA PRO A 65 24.63 -25.93 -9.98
C PRO A 65 24.50 -27.42 -10.33
N THR A 66 24.49 -28.26 -9.30
CA THR A 66 24.04 -29.65 -9.41
C THR A 66 22.83 -29.88 -8.50
N PRO A 67 21.62 -30.07 -9.07
CA PRO A 67 20.46 -30.44 -8.28
C PRO A 67 20.59 -31.86 -7.71
N PHE A 68 19.94 -32.10 -6.58
CA PHE A 68 19.73 -33.41 -6.00
C PHE A 68 18.32 -33.53 -5.40
N LEU A 69 17.78 -34.74 -5.39
CA LEU A 69 16.46 -35.05 -4.84
C LEU A 69 16.66 -35.70 -3.47
N GLY A 70 16.09 -35.10 -2.45
CA GLY A 70 16.03 -35.67 -1.11
C GLY A 70 14.60 -35.98 -0.69
N GLU A 71 14.47 -36.83 0.32
CA GLU A 71 13.19 -37.16 0.95
C GLU A 71 13.24 -36.92 2.47
N PHE A 72 12.14 -36.47 3.03
CA PHE A 72 11.96 -36.34 4.47
C PHE A 72 10.83 -37.26 4.96
N ASP A 73 10.76 -37.49 6.26
CA ASP A 73 9.77 -38.40 6.83
C ASP A 73 8.33 -37.91 6.55
N ARG A 74 7.48 -38.82 6.07
CA ARG A 74 6.08 -38.55 5.74
C ARG A 74 5.27 -38.05 6.94
N GLN A 75 5.70 -38.33 8.17
CA GLN A 75 5.03 -37.83 9.37
C GLN A 75 4.96 -36.29 9.41
N PHE A 76 5.91 -35.61 8.79
CA PHE A 76 5.96 -34.15 8.75
C PHE A 76 4.93 -33.54 7.81
N LEU A 77 4.29 -34.32 6.94
CA LEU A 77 3.16 -33.84 6.12
C LEU A 77 1.94 -33.44 6.99
N SER A 78 1.94 -33.77 8.29
CA SER A 78 0.96 -33.26 9.26
C SER A 78 1.15 -31.77 9.61
N LEU A 79 2.33 -31.20 9.37
CA LEU A 79 2.62 -29.80 9.61
C LEU A 79 1.89 -28.89 8.61
N PRO A 80 1.50 -27.67 9.00
CA PRO A 80 0.99 -26.68 8.06
C PRO A 80 2.00 -26.43 6.92
N VAL A 81 1.50 -26.29 5.70
CA VAL A 81 2.34 -26.03 4.51
C VAL A 81 3.30 -24.85 4.69
N PRO A 82 2.91 -23.71 5.30
CA PRO A 82 3.85 -22.62 5.56
C PRO A 82 5.04 -23.02 6.43
N VAL A 83 4.85 -23.89 7.42
CA VAL A 83 5.93 -24.39 8.30
C VAL A 83 6.90 -25.28 7.51
N LEU A 84 6.36 -26.21 6.72
CA LEU A 84 7.16 -27.06 5.82
C LEU A 84 8.00 -26.22 4.86
N ARG A 85 7.36 -25.21 4.24
CA ARG A 85 8.04 -24.29 3.33
C ARG A 85 9.12 -23.49 4.05
N ALA A 86 8.87 -22.94 5.23
CA ALA A 86 9.90 -22.21 5.98
C ALA A 86 11.10 -23.11 6.32
N CYS A 87 10.87 -24.35 6.77
CA CYS A 87 11.97 -25.29 7.06
C CYS A 87 12.82 -25.62 5.83
N LEU A 88 12.18 -25.80 4.67
CA LEU A 88 12.87 -26.10 3.41
C LEU A 88 13.55 -24.87 2.80
N ARG A 89 12.80 -23.77 2.64
CA ARG A 89 13.25 -22.54 1.98
C ARG A 89 14.21 -21.74 2.83
N ASP A 90 13.82 -21.36 4.04
CA ASP A 90 14.54 -20.34 4.81
C ASP A 90 15.85 -20.90 5.39
N TYR A 91 15.86 -22.18 5.78
CA TYR A 91 17.01 -22.81 6.45
C TYR A 91 17.92 -23.63 5.54
N GLN A 92 17.38 -24.20 4.46
CA GLN A 92 18.14 -25.12 3.61
C GLN A 92 18.17 -24.72 2.12
N LYS A 93 17.46 -23.65 1.73
CA LYS A 93 17.36 -23.20 0.33
C LYS A 93 16.89 -24.32 -0.60
N HIS A 94 16.03 -25.19 -0.09
CA HIS A 94 15.45 -26.32 -0.81
C HIS A 94 14.09 -25.96 -1.40
N PHE A 95 13.83 -26.44 -2.61
CA PHE A 95 12.53 -26.35 -3.26
C PHE A 95 11.61 -27.46 -2.80
N SER A 96 10.39 -27.12 -2.36
CA SER A 96 9.35 -28.10 -2.04
C SER A 96 8.74 -28.68 -3.32
N LEU A 97 8.31 -29.94 -3.27
CA LEU A 97 7.54 -30.56 -4.36
C LEU A 97 6.07 -30.69 -3.99
N ALA A 98 5.21 -30.58 -5.00
CA ALA A 98 3.79 -30.81 -4.89
C ALA A 98 3.26 -31.67 -6.04
N ASP A 99 2.18 -32.39 -5.78
CA ASP A 99 1.36 -33.14 -6.74
C ASP A 99 -0.04 -32.53 -6.72
N GLY A 100 -0.32 -31.63 -7.67
CA GLY A 100 -1.47 -30.73 -7.59
C GLY A 100 -1.36 -29.80 -6.37
N ASP A 101 -2.36 -29.81 -5.50
CA ASP A 101 -2.40 -29.02 -4.25
C ASP A 101 -1.75 -29.75 -3.06
N ARG A 102 -1.29 -31.00 -3.25
CA ARG A 102 -0.74 -31.83 -2.18
C ARG A 102 0.78 -31.71 -2.12
N ILE A 103 1.33 -31.31 -0.98
CA ILE A 103 2.79 -31.34 -0.74
C ILE A 103 3.29 -32.80 -0.67
N LEU A 104 4.42 -33.05 -1.32
CA LEU A 104 5.11 -34.33 -1.32
C LEU A 104 6.23 -34.36 -0.27
N PRO A 105 6.61 -35.55 0.26
CA PRO A 105 7.69 -35.70 1.23
C PRO A 105 9.09 -35.62 0.57
N TYR A 106 9.22 -34.81 -0.47
CA TYR A 106 10.42 -34.67 -1.29
C TYR A 106 10.84 -33.20 -1.36
N PHE A 107 12.12 -32.98 -1.60
CA PHE A 107 12.68 -31.65 -1.85
C PHE A 107 13.78 -31.72 -2.90
N VAL A 108 13.95 -30.64 -3.66
CA VAL A 108 15.12 -30.46 -4.52
C VAL A 108 16.08 -29.48 -3.84
N GLY A 109 17.29 -29.93 -3.58
CA GLY A 109 18.40 -29.06 -3.17
C GLY A 109 19.35 -28.81 -4.33
N ILE A 110 20.04 -27.67 -4.31
CA ILE A 110 21.05 -27.32 -5.31
C ILE A 110 22.39 -27.23 -4.59
N ARG A 111 23.35 -28.06 -4.99
CA ARG A 111 24.70 -27.97 -4.47
C ARG A 111 25.61 -27.19 -5.41
N GLU A 112 26.67 -26.64 -4.83
CA GLU A 112 27.84 -26.16 -5.55
C GLU A 112 28.71 -27.34 -6.02
N GLY A 113 29.11 -27.31 -7.29
CA GLY A 113 29.98 -28.28 -7.94
C GLY A 113 29.26 -29.53 -8.48
N ASN A 114 29.97 -30.27 -9.34
CA ASN A 114 30.20 -31.71 -9.20
C ASN A 114 29.03 -32.74 -9.21
N ARG A 115 29.27 -34.05 -9.46
CA ARG A 115 28.42 -35.18 -8.97
C ARG A 115 29.12 -36.12 -7.96
N ASP A 116 30.36 -35.83 -7.61
CA ASP A 116 31.14 -36.62 -6.64
C ASP A 116 30.52 -36.54 -5.23
N TYR A 117 30.42 -37.68 -4.54
CA TYR A 117 29.86 -37.80 -3.18
C TYR A 117 28.43 -37.25 -3.02
N LEU A 118 27.62 -37.24 -4.08
CA LEU A 118 26.28 -36.67 -4.04
C LEU A 118 25.36 -37.39 -3.03
N ASP A 119 25.50 -38.71 -2.89
CA ASP A 119 24.71 -39.49 -1.93
C ASP A 119 24.98 -39.07 -0.47
N GLU A 120 26.21 -38.72 -0.13
CA GLU A 120 26.57 -38.19 1.20
C GLU A 120 25.96 -36.81 1.44
N VAL A 121 25.93 -35.96 0.40
CA VAL A 121 25.27 -34.65 0.44
C VAL A 121 23.77 -34.82 0.65
N VAL A 122 23.14 -35.76 -0.05
CA VAL A 122 21.71 -36.08 0.10
C VAL A 122 21.44 -36.55 1.54
N ASP A 123 22.19 -37.53 2.06
CA ASP A 123 22.02 -38.04 3.42
C ASP A 123 22.22 -36.95 4.49
N GLY A 124 23.25 -36.12 4.33
CA GLY A 124 23.51 -34.96 5.20
C GLY A 124 22.33 -34.00 5.26
N ASN A 125 21.82 -33.58 4.10
CA ASN A 125 20.67 -32.67 4.01
C ASN A 125 19.39 -33.30 4.56
N ARG A 126 19.17 -34.60 4.32
CA ARG A 126 18.04 -35.33 4.90
C ARG A 126 18.09 -35.31 6.43
N ARG A 127 19.25 -35.59 7.04
CA ARG A 127 19.38 -35.57 8.51
C ARG A 127 19.11 -34.19 9.09
N VAL A 128 19.69 -33.14 8.50
CA VAL A 128 19.50 -31.76 8.96
C VAL A 128 18.04 -31.33 8.83
N LEU A 129 17.40 -31.63 7.70
CA LEU A 129 16.01 -31.29 7.47
C LEU A 129 15.07 -32.04 8.42
N ASN A 130 15.24 -33.36 8.60
CA ASN A 130 14.40 -34.13 9.52
C ASN A 130 14.55 -33.65 10.97
N ALA A 131 15.76 -33.28 11.41
CA ALA A 131 15.95 -32.69 12.73
C ALA A 131 15.17 -31.37 12.88
N ARG A 132 15.29 -30.46 11.90
CA ARG A 132 14.56 -29.18 11.95
C ARG A 132 13.04 -29.35 11.88
N LEU A 133 12.55 -30.31 11.09
CA LEU A 133 11.12 -30.63 11.01
C LEU A 133 10.61 -31.28 12.30
N THR A 134 11.44 -32.05 12.99
CA THR A 134 11.11 -32.61 14.32
C THR A 134 10.91 -31.48 15.33
N ASP A 135 11.82 -30.50 15.36
CA ASP A 135 11.67 -29.32 16.22
C ASP A 135 10.39 -28.54 15.88
N ALA A 136 10.13 -28.29 14.60
CA ALA A 136 8.92 -27.60 14.15
C ALA A 136 7.65 -28.35 14.56
N GLN A 137 7.63 -29.68 14.40
CA GLN A 137 6.51 -30.52 14.83
C GLN A 137 6.31 -30.47 16.35
N PHE A 138 7.41 -30.47 17.11
CA PHE A 138 7.35 -30.29 18.56
C PHE A 138 6.73 -28.93 18.91
N PHE A 139 7.22 -27.81 18.37
CA PHE A 139 6.67 -26.48 18.65
C PHE A 139 5.19 -26.39 18.30
N PHE A 140 4.81 -26.87 17.10
CA PHE A 140 3.44 -26.89 16.66
C PHE A 140 2.52 -27.72 17.57
N SER A 141 3.01 -28.87 18.04
CA SER A 141 2.28 -29.74 18.97
C SER A 141 2.10 -29.10 20.35
N GLN A 142 3.05 -28.28 20.81
CA GLN A 142 2.90 -27.56 22.08
C GLN A 142 1.93 -26.40 21.95
N ASP A 143 2.03 -25.64 20.85
CA ASP A 143 1.18 -24.48 20.61
C ASP A 143 -0.29 -24.86 20.45
N THR A 144 -0.57 -25.98 19.79
CA THR A 144 -1.94 -26.48 19.53
C THR A 144 -2.64 -27.07 20.76
N LYS A 145 -1.96 -27.26 21.89
CA LYS A 145 -2.58 -27.67 23.16
C LYS A 145 -3.44 -26.56 23.78
N LYS A 146 -3.19 -25.32 23.42
CA LYS A 146 -3.93 -24.15 23.91
C LYS A 146 -4.86 -23.64 22.83
N ILE A 147 -6.11 -23.35 23.20
CA ILE A 147 -7.07 -22.72 22.29
C ILE A 147 -6.58 -21.32 21.93
N PHE A 148 -6.68 -20.93 20.66
CA PHE A 148 -6.31 -19.60 20.16
C PHE A 148 -7.54 -18.68 20.20
N ASP A 149 -7.70 -17.98 21.32
CA ASP A 149 -8.84 -17.09 21.57
C ASP A 149 -8.44 -15.82 22.33
N THR A 150 -9.44 -14.96 22.55
CA THR A 150 -9.27 -13.64 23.16
C THR A 150 -8.89 -13.72 24.64
N ALA A 151 -9.10 -14.84 25.34
CA ALA A 151 -8.70 -14.97 26.75
C ALA A 151 -7.17 -14.98 26.91
N ARG A 152 -6.46 -15.53 25.91
CA ARG A 152 -4.99 -15.59 25.87
C ARG A 152 -4.32 -14.30 25.43
N VAL A 153 -5.06 -13.32 24.92
CA VAL A 153 -4.50 -12.03 24.48
C VAL A 153 -3.76 -11.32 25.61
N SER A 154 -4.14 -11.55 26.86
CA SER A 154 -3.42 -11.04 28.03
C SER A 154 -1.95 -11.49 28.12
N GLU A 155 -1.59 -12.64 27.52
CA GLU A 155 -0.20 -13.11 27.41
C GLU A 155 0.69 -12.12 26.62
N LEU A 156 0.11 -11.28 25.76
CA LEU A 156 0.85 -10.27 24.99
C LEU A 156 1.40 -9.12 25.84
N LYS A 157 1.01 -9.00 27.11
CA LYS A 157 1.57 -8.00 28.04
C LYS A 157 3.07 -8.22 28.28
N GLU A 158 3.51 -9.48 28.22
CA GLU A 158 4.91 -9.86 28.43
C GLU A 158 5.81 -9.56 27.23
N ILE A 159 5.22 -9.20 26.08
CA ILE A 159 5.98 -8.92 24.85
C ILE A 159 5.95 -7.42 24.58
N VAL A 160 7.05 -6.75 24.90
CA VAL A 160 7.23 -5.31 24.69
C VAL A 160 7.43 -5.03 23.20
N VAL A 161 6.65 -4.11 22.64
CA VAL A 161 6.86 -3.59 21.26
C VAL A 161 8.06 -2.64 21.29
N GLN A 162 7.99 -1.66 22.17
CA GLN A 162 9.03 -0.67 22.45
C GLN A 162 8.66 0.02 23.77
N GLU A 163 9.64 0.43 24.57
CA GLU A 163 9.45 1.01 25.92
C GLU A 163 8.34 2.08 26.02
N LYS A 164 8.29 3.04 25.10
CA LYS A 164 7.25 4.09 25.05
C LYS A 164 5.92 3.59 24.48
N LEU A 165 5.95 2.67 23.51
CA LEU A 165 4.75 2.18 22.83
C LEU A 165 3.98 1.12 23.62
N GLY A 166 4.63 0.54 24.64
CA GLY A 166 4.08 -0.49 25.51
C GLY A 166 4.21 -1.90 24.91
N SER A 167 3.30 -2.75 25.33
CA SER A 167 3.27 -4.17 24.97
C SER A 167 2.44 -4.45 23.71
N TYR A 168 2.54 -5.66 23.16
CA TYR A 168 1.66 -6.10 22.08
C TYR A 168 0.20 -6.22 22.52
N TYR A 169 -0.08 -6.34 23.83
CA TYR A 169 -1.44 -6.22 24.36
C TYR A 169 -1.97 -4.80 24.18
N ASP A 170 -1.16 -3.78 24.50
CA ASP A 170 -1.53 -2.38 24.30
C ASP A 170 -1.75 -2.07 22.82
N LYS A 171 -0.89 -2.62 21.95
CA LYS A 171 -1.06 -2.56 20.50
C LYS A 171 -2.38 -3.21 20.08
N ALA A 172 -2.66 -4.45 20.46
CA ALA A 172 -3.92 -5.13 20.10
C ALA A 172 -5.16 -4.34 20.53
N LYS A 173 -5.14 -3.73 21.72
CA LYS A 173 -6.19 -2.83 22.21
C LYS A 173 -6.36 -1.59 21.33
N ARG A 174 -5.26 -0.98 20.88
CA ARG A 174 -5.31 0.15 19.93
C ARG A 174 -5.82 -0.31 18.57
N LEU A 175 -5.36 -1.44 18.05
CA LEU A 175 -5.83 -1.99 16.76
C LEU A 175 -7.33 -2.21 16.74
N ALA A 176 -7.92 -2.74 17.81
CA ALA A 176 -9.37 -2.91 17.90
C ALA A 176 -10.11 -1.56 17.80
N GLN A 177 -9.62 -0.52 18.48
CA GLN A 177 -10.21 0.84 18.44
C GLN A 177 -10.00 1.55 17.10
N ILE A 178 -8.82 1.40 16.49
CA ILE A 178 -8.54 2.00 15.17
C ILE A 178 -9.38 1.31 14.10
N SER A 179 -9.52 -0.02 14.19
CA SER A 179 -10.33 -0.78 13.24
C SER A 179 -11.80 -0.38 13.31
N ASP A 180 -12.35 -0.15 14.51
CA ASP A 180 -13.70 0.40 14.72
C ASP A 180 -13.91 1.76 14.01
N LYS A 181 -12.94 2.67 14.19
CA LYS A 181 -12.92 3.99 13.54
C LYS A 181 -12.85 3.91 12.02
N ILE A 182 -12.23 2.87 11.47
CA ILE A 182 -12.18 2.62 10.03
C ILE A 182 -13.53 2.03 9.56
N VAL A 183 -14.08 1.03 10.26
CA VAL A 183 -15.37 0.41 9.91
C VAL A 183 -16.48 1.47 9.82
N SER A 184 -16.58 2.33 10.82
CA SER A 184 -17.59 3.42 10.86
C SER A 184 -17.44 4.43 9.71
N ARG A 185 -16.23 4.62 9.17
CA ARG A 185 -15.96 5.53 8.02
C ARG A 185 -16.26 4.90 6.66
N ILE A 186 -16.05 3.59 6.52
CA ILE A 186 -16.16 2.92 5.22
C ILE A 186 -17.54 2.30 4.96
N THR A 187 -18.30 2.00 6.03
CA THR A 187 -19.65 1.44 5.93
C THR A 187 -20.68 2.54 5.71
N LYS A 188 -21.76 2.23 4.99
CA LYS A 188 -22.82 3.20 4.65
C LYS A 188 -24.08 2.99 5.47
N THR A 189 -24.24 1.80 6.02
CA THR A 189 -25.42 1.41 6.79
C THR A 189 -25.01 0.73 8.10
N LYS A 190 -25.83 0.92 9.14
CA LYS A 190 -25.66 0.22 10.42
C LYS A 190 -25.69 -1.30 10.28
N LYS A 191 -26.36 -1.83 9.25
CA LYS A 191 -26.40 -3.27 8.99
C LYS A 191 -25.03 -3.79 8.56
N GLU A 192 -24.39 -3.12 7.59
CA GLU A 192 -23.04 -3.46 7.15
C GLU A 192 -22.04 -3.38 8.31
N GLU A 193 -22.14 -2.33 9.12
CA GLU A 193 -21.32 -2.12 10.31
C GLU A 193 -21.49 -3.27 11.32
N ASN A 194 -22.73 -3.64 11.67
CA ASN A 194 -23.02 -4.72 12.62
C ASN A 194 -22.56 -6.11 12.13
N GLU A 195 -22.53 -6.35 10.82
CA GLU A 195 -22.05 -7.61 10.23
C GLU A 195 -20.52 -7.67 10.13
N LEU A 196 -19.85 -6.53 9.98
CA LEU A 196 -18.41 -6.42 9.77
C LEU A 196 -17.64 -6.30 11.09
N TYR A 197 -18.13 -5.44 11.98
CA TYR A 197 -17.46 -5.06 13.23
C TYR A 197 -17.05 -6.26 14.10
N PRO A 198 -17.91 -7.27 14.38
CA PRO A 198 -17.53 -8.37 15.28
C PRO A 198 -16.31 -9.15 14.78
N ARG A 199 -16.25 -9.42 13.47
CA ARG A 199 -15.14 -10.17 12.85
C ARG A 199 -13.85 -9.36 12.85
N VAL A 200 -13.94 -8.06 12.53
CA VAL A 200 -12.79 -7.16 12.54
C VAL A 200 -12.23 -6.98 13.94
N SER A 201 -13.10 -6.78 14.93
CA SER A 201 -12.72 -6.64 16.34
C SER A 201 -12.07 -7.90 16.88
N GLU A 202 -12.65 -9.08 16.61
CA GLU A 202 -12.03 -10.36 17.01
C GLU A 202 -10.67 -10.56 16.34
N ALA A 203 -10.56 -10.30 15.03
CA ALA A 203 -9.29 -10.40 14.32
C ALA A 203 -8.24 -9.42 14.88
N ALA A 204 -8.63 -8.19 15.22
CA ALA A 204 -7.72 -7.19 15.79
C ALA A 204 -7.10 -7.64 17.11
N TRP A 205 -7.90 -8.25 17.99
CA TRP A 205 -7.41 -8.82 19.25
C TRP A 205 -6.50 -10.03 19.05
N LEU A 206 -6.79 -10.86 18.04
CA LEU A 206 -6.06 -12.11 17.79
C LEU A 206 -4.79 -11.95 16.94
N CYS A 207 -4.68 -10.88 16.13
CA CYS A 207 -3.68 -10.83 15.05
C CYS A 207 -2.22 -10.84 15.49
N LYS A 208 -1.93 -10.49 16.74
CA LYS A 208 -0.58 -10.53 17.32
C LYS A 208 -0.39 -11.70 18.29
N LEU A 209 -1.45 -12.46 18.60
CA LEU A 209 -1.42 -13.51 19.63
C LEU A 209 -0.41 -14.63 19.29
N ASP A 210 -0.14 -14.85 18.00
CA ASP A 210 0.84 -15.84 17.57
C ASP A 210 2.28 -15.52 18.00
N LEU A 211 2.61 -14.26 18.33
CA LEU A 211 3.89 -13.90 18.95
C LEU A 211 4.17 -14.62 20.28
N THR A 212 3.13 -15.11 20.96
CA THR A 212 3.26 -15.89 22.20
C THR A 212 3.70 -17.34 21.95
N THR A 213 3.54 -17.82 20.72
CA THR A 213 3.72 -19.22 20.34
C THR A 213 5.17 -19.58 20.14
N GLN A 214 5.54 -20.83 20.41
CA GLN A 214 6.91 -21.30 20.18
C GLN A 214 7.23 -21.30 18.68
N MET A 215 6.25 -21.63 17.84
CA MET A 215 6.43 -21.60 16.40
C MET A 215 6.89 -20.24 15.89
N VAL A 216 6.25 -19.13 16.30
CA VAL A 216 6.63 -17.80 15.81
C VAL A 216 7.92 -17.29 16.46
N LYS A 217 8.25 -17.71 17.69
CA LYS A 217 9.55 -17.41 18.29
C LYS A 217 10.70 -18.02 17.50
N GLU A 218 10.52 -19.27 17.06
CA GLU A 218 11.52 -20.03 16.31
C GLU A 218 11.51 -19.75 14.81
N PHE A 219 10.37 -19.33 14.27
CA PHE A 219 10.15 -18.97 12.87
C PHE A 219 9.42 -17.62 12.75
N PRO A 220 10.11 -16.48 12.98
CA PRO A 220 9.47 -15.15 12.96
C PRO A 220 8.85 -14.78 11.61
N SER A 221 9.33 -15.36 10.50
CA SER A 221 8.78 -15.18 9.15
C SER A 221 7.32 -15.67 9.04
N LEU A 222 6.88 -16.55 9.93
CA LEU A 222 5.55 -17.16 9.93
C LEU A 222 4.49 -16.36 10.72
N GLN A 223 4.86 -15.24 11.32
CA GLN A 223 3.90 -14.37 12.03
C GLN A 223 2.74 -13.94 11.10
N GLY A 224 1.53 -13.89 11.63
CA GLY A 224 0.25 -13.69 10.93
C GLY A 224 -0.25 -14.99 10.29
N THR A 225 0.61 -15.69 9.56
CA THR A 225 0.25 -16.95 8.89
C THR A 225 -0.07 -18.05 9.89
N MET A 226 0.76 -18.20 10.93
CA MET A 226 0.49 -19.16 12.00
C MET A 226 -0.65 -18.71 12.90
N GLY A 227 -0.81 -17.40 13.16
CA GLY A 227 -2.01 -16.89 13.83
C GLY A 227 -3.30 -17.30 13.13
N ALA A 228 -3.33 -17.25 11.80
CA ALA A 228 -4.49 -17.71 11.02
C ALA A 228 -4.70 -19.22 11.12
N GLU A 229 -3.63 -20.01 11.05
CA GLU A 229 -3.71 -21.47 11.23
C GLU A 229 -4.26 -21.85 12.62
N TYR A 230 -3.77 -21.22 13.67
CA TYR A 230 -4.23 -21.45 15.03
C TYR A 230 -5.67 -20.98 15.25
N ALA A 231 -6.05 -19.85 14.66
CA ALA A 231 -7.44 -19.37 14.69
C ALA A 231 -8.40 -20.38 14.02
N ARG A 232 -8.07 -20.89 12.83
CA ARG A 232 -8.88 -21.93 12.14
C ARG A 232 -9.04 -23.19 12.99
N ARG A 233 -7.94 -23.69 13.56
CA ARG A 233 -7.95 -24.88 14.43
C ARG A 233 -8.76 -24.68 15.71
N SER A 234 -8.87 -23.45 16.17
CA SER A 234 -9.65 -23.07 17.34
C SER A 234 -11.13 -22.79 17.00
N GLY A 235 -11.57 -23.10 15.77
CA GLY A 235 -12.96 -22.96 15.35
C GLY A 235 -13.40 -21.52 15.08
N LYS A 236 -12.46 -20.59 14.84
CA LYS A 236 -12.77 -19.20 14.50
C LYS A 236 -13.34 -19.07 13.09
N ASP A 237 -14.10 -18.01 12.87
CA ASP A 237 -14.64 -17.67 11.54
C ASP A 237 -13.51 -17.59 10.49
N ALA A 238 -13.75 -18.14 9.30
CA ALA A 238 -12.74 -18.20 8.25
C ALA A 238 -12.22 -16.80 7.83
N ARG A 239 -13.07 -15.78 7.87
CA ARG A 239 -12.68 -14.39 7.58
C ARG A 239 -11.88 -13.76 8.71
N VAL A 240 -12.15 -14.12 9.97
CA VAL A 240 -11.31 -13.71 11.11
C VAL A 240 -9.91 -14.27 10.94
N ALA A 241 -9.79 -15.57 10.66
CA ALA A 241 -8.49 -16.19 10.43
C ALA A 241 -7.76 -15.58 9.22
N GLN A 242 -8.48 -15.31 8.13
CA GLN A 242 -7.91 -14.66 6.96
C GLN A 242 -7.42 -13.24 7.25
N ALA A 243 -8.20 -12.43 7.98
CA ALA A 243 -7.80 -11.10 8.40
C ALA A 243 -6.55 -11.13 9.31
N VAL A 244 -6.45 -12.12 10.20
CA VAL A 244 -5.24 -12.36 11.00
C VAL A 244 -4.03 -12.68 10.11
N SER A 245 -4.18 -13.39 8.99
CA SER A 245 -3.07 -13.60 8.06
C SER A 245 -2.72 -12.32 7.28
N GLU A 246 -3.73 -11.56 6.87
CA GLU A 246 -3.59 -10.42 5.97
C GLU A 246 -3.15 -9.12 6.66
N HIS A 247 -3.24 -9.02 7.99
CA HIS A 247 -2.96 -7.77 8.73
C HIS A 247 -1.56 -7.18 8.49
N ARG A 248 -0.60 -7.97 8.01
CA ARG A 248 0.75 -7.50 7.70
C ARG A 248 0.92 -6.99 6.28
N LEU A 249 -0.03 -7.30 5.38
CA LEU A 249 0.04 -6.97 3.97
C LEU A 249 -0.25 -5.47 3.73
N PRO A 250 0.36 -4.86 2.70
CA PRO A 250 1.56 -5.33 2.01
C PRO A 250 2.79 -5.26 2.93
N ARG A 251 3.66 -6.26 2.88
CA ARG A 251 4.89 -6.32 3.70
C ARG A 251 6.07 -5.62 3.05
N PHE A 252 6.01 -5.32 1.75
CA PHE A 252 7.04 -4.60 0.99
C PHE A 252 6.40 -4.02 -0.28
N SER A 253 7.14 -3.16 -0.99
CA SER A 253 6.68 -2.54 -2.23
C SER A 253 6.34 -3.60 -3.27
N ASN A 254 5.16 -3.49 -3.89
CA ASN A 254 4.61 -4.48 -4.83
C ASN A 254 4.30 -5.88 -4.21
N ASP A 255 4.23 -6.01 -2.88
CA ASP A 255 3.64 -7.21 -2.26
C ASP A 255 2.13 -7.27 -2.56
N LYS A 256 1.53 -8.42 -2.29
CA LYS A 256 0.07 -8.57 -2.38
C LYS A 256 -0.62 -7.63 -1.39
N LEU A 257 -1.77 -7.10 -1.80
CA LEU A 257 -2.68 -6.38 -0.92
C LEU A 257 -3.64 -7.35 -0.22
N PRO A 258 -4.19 -6.99 0.96
CA PRO A 258 -5.22 -7.77 1.62
C PRO A 258 -6.40 -8.04 0.69
N GLU A 259 -6.82 -9.30 0.53
CA GLU A 259 -7.92 -9.67 -0.37
C GLU A 259 -9.28 -9.46 0.30
N THR A 260 -9.38 -9.70 1.62
CA THR A 260 -10.63 -9.54 2.37
C THR A 260 -10.83 -8.12 2.89
N LEU A 261 -12.10 -7.74 3.07
CA LEU A 261 -12.44 -6.44 3.64
C LEU A 261 -11.94 -6.33 5.08
N GLU A 262 -12.12 -7.39 5.86
CA GLU A 262 -11.66 -7.52 7.24
C GLU A 262 -10.13 -7.40 7.34
N GLY A 263 -9.40 -8.09 6.47
CA GLY A 263 -7.94 -8.00 6.39
C GLY A 263 -7.44 -6.62 5.96
N ALA A 264 -8.11 -5.97 5.00
CA ALA A 264 -7.75 -4.62 4.57
C ALA A 264 -7.91 -3.59 5.70
N ILE A 265 -8.99 -3.68 6.47
CA ILE A 265 -9.21 -2.79 7.62
C ILE A 265 -8.12 -3.01 8.66
N LEU A 266 -7.84 -4.28 9.00
CA LEU A 266 -6.90 -4.60 10.05
C LEU A 266 -5.45 -4.26 9.65
N ALA A 267 -5.10 -4.47 8.38
CA ALA A 267 -3.81 -4.05 7.83
C ALA A 267 -3.64 -2.53 7.83
N LEU A 268 -4.68 -1.79 7.45
CA LEU A 268 -4.69 -0.33 7.53
C LEU A 268 -4.52 0.13 8.99
N ALA A 269 -5.22 -0.51 9.94
CA ALA A 269 -5.13 -0.20 11.36
C ALA A 269 -3.73 -0.47 11.94
N ASP A 270 -3.12 -1.62 11.63
CA ASP A 270 -1.79 -2.01 12.14
C ASP A 270 -0.68 -1.08 11.65
N LYS A 271 -0.76 -0.68 10.38
CA LYS A 271 0.18 0.29 9.79
C LYS A 271 -0.05 1.68 10.34
N MET A 272 -1.30 2.10 10.52
CA MET A 272 -1.62 3.42 11.08
C MET A 272 -1.14 3.54 12.53
N ASP A 273 -1.37 2.52 13.37
CA ASP A 273 -0.83 2.45 14.73
C ASP A 273 0.70 2.55 14.72
N THR A 274 1.37 1.82 13.82
CA THR A 274 2.83 1.82 13.73
C THR A 274 3.37 3.18 13.31
N VAL A 275 2.80 3.80 12.27
CA VAL A 275 3.24 5.12 11.78
C VAL A 275 2.99 6.19 12.84
N VAL A 276 1.77 6.30 13.36
CA VAL A 276 1.42 7.35 14.34
C VAL A 276 2.17 7.15 15.64
N GLY A 277 2.21 5.91 16.16
CA GLY A 277 2.93 5.58 17.38
C GLY A 277 4.41 5.88 17.28
N SER A 278 5.06 5.53 16.17
CA SER A 278 6.49 5.82 16.00
C SER A 278 6.78 7.32 15.94
N PHE A 279 5.96 8.12 15.28
CA PHE A 279 6.11 9.58 15.31
C PHE A 279 5.90 10.14 16.72
N TRP A 280 4.89 9.65 17.44
CA TRP A 280 4.63 10.01 18.83
C TRP A 280 5.78 9.65 19.77
N ALA A 281 6.39 8.48 19.59
CA ALA A 281 7.53 8.04 20.40
C ALA A 281 8.85 8.77 20.05
N GLY A 282 8.89 9.49 18.93
CA GLY A 282 10.06 10.22 18.42
C GLY A 282 10.92 9.44 17.43
N PHE A 283 10.47 8.28 16.95
CA PHE A 283 11.15 7.45 15.95
C PHE A 283 10.82 7.90 14.53
N ILE A 284 11.19 9.13 14.21
CA ILE A 284 10.93 9.73 12.89
C ILE A 284 12.05 9.33 11.92
N PRO A 285 11.75 8.81 10.71
CA PRO A 285 12.78 8.42 9.75
C PRO A 285 13.62 9.63 9.32
N SER A 286 14.94 9.45 9.23
CA SER A 286 15.88 10.45 8.70
C SER A 286 16.11 10.22 7.21
N GLY A 287 16.70 11.19 6.50
CA GLY A 287 16.85 11.14 5.03
C GLY A 287 17.41 9.82 4.46
N SER A 288 18.33 9.16 5.15
CA SER A 288 18.92 7.88 4.71
C SER A 288 18.41 6.66 5.47
N GLU A 289 17.77 6.82 6.64
CA GLU A 289 17.46 5.71 7.54
C GLU A 289 15.98 5.62 7.87
N ASP A 290 15.45 4.40 7.82
CA ASP A 290 14.12 4.06 8.30
C ASP A 290 14.16 2.72 9.04
N PRO A 291 14.71 2.70 10.27
CA PRO A 291 14.93 1.46 11.03
C PRO A 291 13.64 0.69 11.32
N TRP A 292 12.51 1.39 11.35
CA TRP A 292 11.19 0.85 11.69
C TRP A 292 10.32 0.56 10.45
N GLY A 293 10.82 0.83 9.24
CA GLY A 293 10.08 0.59 7.99
C GLY A 293 8.82 1.45 7.84
N LEU A 294 8.77 2.65 8.43
CA LEU A 294 7.60 3.53 8.39
C LEU A 294 7.30 4.02 6.98
N ARG A 295 8.32 4.16 6.12
CA ARG A 295 8.11 4.56 4.72
C ARG A 295 7.29 3.52 3.98
N ARG A 296 7.58 2.24 4.26
CA ARG A 296 6.90 1.07 3.70
C ARG A 296 5.48 0.96 4.26
N ASP A 297 5.28 1.21 5.55
CA ASP A 297 3.94 1.17 6.13
C ASP A 297 3.06 2.32 5.64
N ALA A 298 3.59 3.55 5.54
CA ALA A 298 2.84 4.66 4.93
C ALA A 298 2.51 4.42 3.45
N GLN A 299 3.42 3.77 2.71
CA GLN A 299 3.14 3.34 1.34
C GLN A 299 1.99 2.31 1.31
N GLY A 300 2.05 1.28 2.17
CA GLY A 300 0.99 0.28 2.26
C GLY A 300 -0.37 0.86 2.66
N ILE A 301 -0.40 1.87 3.53
CA ILE A 301 -1.63 2.62 3.88
C ILE A 301 -2.23 3.27 2.63
N VAL A 302 -1.42 4.00 1.85
CA VAL A 302 -1.87 4.66 0.61
C VAL A 302 -2.38 3.63 -0.40
N GLU A 303 -1.65 2.53 -0.60
CA GLU A 303 -2.02 1.46 -1.53
C GLU A 303 -3.34 0.79 -1.14
N ILE A 304 -3.53 0.44 0.14
CA ILE A 304 -4.78 -0.17 0.63
C ILE A 304 -5.97 0.78 0.42
N ILE A 305 -5.82 2.07 0.77
CA ILE A 305 -6.90 3.06 0.59
C ILE A 305 -7.29 3.19 -0.88
N LEU A 306 -6.29 3.26 -1.78
CA LEU A 306 -6.52 3.40 -3.22
C LEU A 306 -7.11 2.15 -3.86
N ASP A 307 -6.62 0.96 -3.51
CA ASP A 307 -7.13 -0.33 -3.98
C ASP A 307 -8.60 -0.53 -3.61
N ARG A 308 -8.96 -0.21 -2.36
CA ARG A 308 -10.35 -0.27 -1.89
C ARG A 308 -11.20 0.90 -2.35
N GLY A 309 -10.60 1.96 -2.91
CA GLY A 309 -11.28 3.19 -3.28
C GLY A 309 -11.96 3.87 -2.07
N TRP A 310 -11.40 3.70 -0.88
CA TRP A 310 -11.97 4.24 0.35
C TRP A 310 -11.80 5.75 0.41
N ARG A 311 -12.85 6.40 0.93
CA ARG A 311 -12.89 7.83 1.17
C ARG A 311 -12.79 8.06 2.67
N ILE A 312 -11.56 8.18 3.14
CA ILE A 312 -11.24 8.36 4.55
C ILE A 312 -10.67 9.76 4.69
N ASP A 313 -11.22 10.53 5.63
CA ASP A 313 -10.58 11.75 6.11
C ASP A 313 -9.33 11.36 6.92
N LEU A 314 -8.17 11.49 6.28
CA LEU A 314 -6.88 11.14 6.84
C LEU A 314 -6.56 11.99 8.06
N ASP A 315 -6.84 13.30 8.02
CA ASP A 315 -6.53 14.20 9.12
C ASP A 315 -7.31 13.79 10.38
N GLY A 316 -8.63 13.59 10.25
CA GLY A 316 -9.46 13.11 11.35
C GLY A 316 -9.09 11.72 11.86
N LEU A 317 -8.68 10.80 10.99
CA LEU A 317 -8.20 9.47 11.41
C LEU A 317 -6.87 9.56 12.16
N LEU A 318 -5.93 10.40 11.71
CA LEU A 318 -4.64 10.61 12.37
C LEU A 318 -4.82 11.20 13.77
N GLU A 319 -5.66 12.22 13.92
CA GLU A 319 -6.00 12.82 15.22
C GLU A 319 -6.59 11.78 16.18
N GLU A 320 -7.51 10.97 15.67
CA GLU A 320 -8.14 9.91 16.43
C GLU A 320 -7.19 8.79 16.85
N VAL A 321 -6.21 8.43 16.02
CA VAL A 321 -5.20 7.42 16.35
C VAL A 321 -4.20 8.00 17.36
N LEU A 322 -3.77 9.25 17.17
CA LEU A 322 -2.86 9.94 18.09
C LEU A 322 -3.45 10.04 19.50
N ALA A 323 -4.76 10.30 19.60
CA ALA A 323 -5.48 10.34 20.88
C ALA A 323 -5.53 9.01 21.66
N LEU A 324 -5.11 7.89 21.05
CA LEU A 324 -4.98 6.61 21.75
C LEU A 324 -3.67 6.49 22.54
N TYR A 325 -2.77 7.46 22.40
CA TYR A 325 -1.55 7.59 23.18
C TYR A 325 -1.74 8.62 24.31
N THR A 326 -0.87 8.61 25.32
CA THR A 326 -1.08 9.35 26.57
C THR A 326 -0.88 10.86 26.47
N GLU A 327 -0.15 11.34 25.45
CA GLU A 327 0.16 12.77 25.25
C GLU A 327 -0.14 13.20 23.80
N ASN A 328 -0.99 14.21 23.63
CA ASN A 328 -1.30 14.79 22.31
C ASN A 328 -0.40 15.99 22.02
N ASP A 329 0.75 15.74 21.41
CA ASP A 329 1.53 16.82 20.78
C ASP A 329 0.92 17.16 19.41
N LYS A 330 0.38 18.38 19.30
CA LYS A 330 -0.29 18.87 18.08
C LYS A 330 0.68 19.00 16.90
N ASP A 331 1.98 19.10 17.14
CA ASP A 331 2.99 19.23 16.08
C ASP A 331 3.29 17.90 15.36
N ILE A 332 2.79 16.77 15.88
CA ILE A 332 2.96 15.45 15.25
C ILE A 332 2.14 15.32 13.95
N ILE A 333 0.89 15.80 13.95
CA ILE A 333 -0.01 15.63 12.79
C ILE A 333 0.55 16.28 11.52
N PRO A 334 1.03 17.54 11.54
CA PRO A 334 1.68 18.15 10.38
C PRO A 334 2.88 17.34 9.86
N ARG A 335 3.70 16.79 10.76
CA ARG A 335 4.87 15.97 10.38
C ARG A 335 4.47 14.66 9.71
N ILE A 336 3.43 14.00 10.22
CA ILE A 336 2.89 12.78 9.59
C ILE A 336 2.26 13.14 8.24
N ARG A 337 1.57 14.27 8.14
CA ARG A 337 0.99 14.76 6.89
C ARG A 337 2.08 14.98 5.83
N ASP A 338 3.17 15.66 6.16
CA ASP A 338 4.32 15.81 5.25
C ASP A 338 4.90 14.46 4.83
N PHE A 339 4.93 13.50 5.75
CA PHE A 339 5.38 12.14 5.47
C PHE A 339 4.48 11.41 4.45
N PHE A 340 3.15 11.53 4.58
CA PHE A 340 2.19 10.99 3.61
C PHE A 340 2.21 11.75 2.29
N GLU A 341 2.35 13.08 2.30
CA GLU A 341 2.43 13.88 1.07
C GLU A 341 3.54 13.35 0.16
N ASN A 342 4.72 13.06 0.72
CA ASN A 342 5.83 12.48 0.00
C ASN A 342 5.51 11.11 -0.64
N ARG A 343 4.66 10.29 0.01
CA ARG A 343 4.21 9.00 -0.57
C ARG A 343 3.22 9.21 -1.71
N ILE A 344 2.25 10.11 -1.52
CA ILE A 344 1.27 10.44 -2.56
C ILE A 344 1.98 11.01 -3.80
N ARG A 345 3.00 11.86 -3.62
CA ARG A 345 3.85 12.36 -4.71
C ARG A 345 4.50 11.23 -5.51
N ASN A 346 5.02 10.20 -4.84
CA ASN A 346 5.61 9.04 -5.51
C ASN A 346 4.56 8.23 -6.29
N VAL A 347 3.40 7.97 -5.68
CA VAL A 347 2.29 7.27 -6.34
C VAL A 347 1.82 8.02 -7.59
N LEU A 348 1.68 9.34 -7.51
CA LEU A 348 1.31 10.18 -8.65
C LEU A 348 2.38 10.16 -9.75
N LYS A 349 3.67 10.18 -9.38
CA LYS A 349 4.79 10.05 -10.32
C LYS A 349 4.77 8.71 -11.04
N GLU A 350 4.53 7.60 -10.33
CA GLU A 350 4.42 6.24 -10.90
C GLU A 350 3.23 6.14 -11.88
N LYS A 351 2.14 6.85 -11.60
CA LYS A 351 1.00 7.01 -12.52
C LYS A 351 1.27 7.94 -13.71
N GLY A 352 2.49 8.49 -13.83
CA GLY A 352 2.89 9.37 -14.93
C GLY A 352 2.33 10.80 -14.84
N ILE A 353 1.95 11.25 -13.64
CA ILE A 353 1.50 12.63 -13.40
C ILE A 353 2.73 13.54 -13.23
N GLY A 354 2.72 14.67 -13.92
CA GLY A 354 3.82 15.63 -13.88
C GLY A 354 3.95 16.33 -12.52
N ILE A 355 5.13 16.91 -12.26
CA ILE A 355 5.44 17.61 -11.00
C ILE A 355 4.52 18.82 -10.79
N ARG A 356 4.20 19.55 -11.87
CA ARG A 356 3.34 20.74 -11.81
C ARG A 356 1.90 20.36 -11.46
N GLU A 357 1.36 19.35 -12.12
CA GLU A 357 0.04 18.79 -11.83
C GLU A 357 -0.02 18.26 -10.40
N THR A 358 1.02 17.55 -9.97
CA THR A 358 1.14 17.06 -8.59
C THR A 358 1.10 18.21 -7.58
N ASN A 359 1.87 19.29 -7.80
CA ASN A 359 1.87 20.46 -6.95
C ASN A 359 0.51 21.17 -6.92
N ALA A 360 -0.15 21.30 -8.07
CA ALA A 360 -1.47 21.91 -8.20
C ALA A 360 -2.55 21.15 -7.40
N ILE A 361 -2.44 19.83 -7.32
CA ILE A 361 -3.40 18.99 -6.59
C ILE A 361 -3.13 18.98 -5.09
N LEU A 362 -1.87 18.83 -4.68
CA LEU A 362 -1.52 18.68 -3.28
C LEU A 362 -1.58 20.01 -2.51
N SER A 363 -1.39 21.15 -3.18
CA SER A 363 -1.52 22.47 -2.55
C SER A 363 -2.94 22.79 -2.08
N ILE A 364 -3.98 22.20 -2.70
CA ILE A 364 -5.36 22.33 -2.22
C ILE A 364 -5.73 21.29 -1.16
N GLY A 365 -4.83 20.35 -0.87
CA GLY A 365 -4.98 19.33 0.18
C GLY A 365 -5.23 17.92 -0.35
N PHE A 366 -5.03 16.95 0.55
CA PHE A 366 -5.14 15.51 0.26
C PHE A 366 -5.76 14.72 1.42
N ALA A 367 -6.61 15.36 2.24
CA ALA A 367 -7.28 14.71 3.36
C ALA A 367 -7.98 13.41 2.94
N ASP A 368 -8.66 13.41 1.78
CA ASP A 368 -9.08 12.19 1.07
C ASP A 368 -8.06 11.86 -0.02
N ILE A 369 -7.27 10.80 0.21
CA ILE A 369 -6.21 10.36 -0.71
C ILE A 369 -6.80 9.90 -2.05
N THR A 370 -7.94 9.21 -2.03
CA THR A 370 -8.62 8.72 -3.23
C THR A 370 -9.11 9.88 -4.08
N ASP A 371 -9.67 10.91 -3.45
CA ASP A 371 -10.08 12.16 -4.09
C ASP A 371 -8.90 12.88 -4.76
N ALA A 372 -7.80 13.07 -4.02
CA ALA A 372 -6.58 13.70 -4.53
C ALA A 372 -6.01 12.97 -5.75
N VAL A 373 -5.93 11.64 -5.70
CA VAL A 373 -5.44 10.85 -6.85
C VAL A 373 -6.39 10.95 -8.05
N ARG A 374 -7.71 10.94 -7.84
CA ARG A 374 -8.69 11.12 -8.94
C ARG A 374 -8.61 12.50 -9.58
N ARG A 375 -8.43 13.57 -8.79
CA ARG A 375 -8.19 14.93 -9.32
C ARG A 375 -6.90 14.99 -10.13
N ALA A 376 -5.82 14.37 -9.66
CA ALA A 376 -4.54 14.33 -10.35
C ALA A 376 -4.60 13.56 -11.67
N GLU A 377 -5.24 12.38 -11.69
CA GLU A 377 -5.44 11.60 -12.92
C GLU A 377 -6.28 12.36 -13.95
N ALA A 378 -7.32 13.08 -13.51
CA ALA A 378 -8.11 13.92 -14.39
C ALA A 378 -7.27 15.07 -14.95
N LEU A 379 -6.55 15.80 -14.10
CA LEU A 379 -5.70 16.91 -14.52
C LEU A 379 -4.60 16.46 -15.49
N GLY A 380 -3.96 15.31 -15.24
CA GLY A 380 -2.95 14.74 -16.15
C GLY A 380 -3.51 14.26 -17.51
N LYS A 381 -4.80 13.92 -17.59
CA LYS A 381 -5.49 13.65 -18.87
C LYS A 381 -5.82 14.95 -19.60
N ILE A 382 -6.32 15.93 -18.87
CA ILE A 382 -6.75 17.22 -19.41
C ILE A 382 -5.54 18.03 -19.91
N SER A 383 -4.41 17.99 -19.19
CA SER A 383 -3.22 18.79 -19.52
C SER A 383 -2.58 18.45 -20.87
N ARG A 384 -2.98 17.34 -21.49
CA ARG A 384 -2.54 16.91 -22.82
C ARG A 384 -3.35 17.55 -23.97
N ARG A 385 -4.44 18.25 -23.67
CA ARG A 385 -5.26 18.95 -24.69
C ARG A 385 -4.57 20.20 -25.18
N ARG A 386 -4.82 20.59 -26.44
CA ARG A 386 -4.16 21.76 -27.06
C ARG A 386 -4.61 23.07 -26.42
N GLU A 387 -5.90 23.13 -26.10
CA GLU A 387 -6.61 24.29 -25.54
C GLU A 387 -6.28 24.51 -24.06
N PHE A 388 -5.64 23.52 -23.40
CA PHE A 388 -5.38 23.56 -21.97
C PHE A 388 -4.56 24.78 -21.53
N LYS A 389 -3.59 25.19 -22.36
CA LYS A 389 -2.71 26.32 -22.02
C LYS A 389 -3.50 27.62 -21.92
N ASP A 390 -4.39 27.87 -22.88
CA ASP A 390 -5.18 29.09 -22.96
C ASP A 390 -6.23 29.13 -21.84
N GLN A 391 -6.83 27.97 -21.54
CA GLN A 391 -7.71 27.78 -20.38
C GLN A 391 -7.04 28.11 -19.06
N VAL A 392 -5.81 27.60 -18.84
CA VAL A 392 -5.03 27.88 -17.62
C VAL A 392 -4.73 29.38 -17.50
N ILE A 393 -4.45 30.09 -18.60
CA ILE A 393 -4.18 31.54 -18.57
C ILE A 393 -5.41 32.31 -18.08
N ALA A 394 -6.60 32.03 -18.63
CA ALA A 394 -7.84 32.67 -18.20
C ALA A 394 -8.16 32.39 -16.72
N ILE A 395 -8.03 31.13 -16.29
CA ILE A 395 -8.26 30.72 -14.89
C ILE A 395 -7.29 31.41 -13.95
N VAL A 396 -6.00 31.48 -14.29
CA VAL A 396 -5.00 32.10 -13.42
C VAL A 396 -5.18 33.61 -13.34
N ARG A 397 -5.62 34.29 -14.42
CA ARG A 397 -6.01 35.70 -14.37
C ARG A 397 -7.12 35.92 -13.35
N LEU A 398 -8.14 35.05 -13.35
CA LEU A 398 -9.22 35.05 -12.35
C LEU A 398 -8.69 34.85 -10.93
N VAL A 399 -7.92 33.80 -10.68
CA VAL A 399 -7.42 33.46 -9.34
C VAL A 399 -6.49 34.54 -8.80
N ASN A 400 -5.61 35.11 -9.64
CA ASN A 400 -4.71 36.18 -9.25
C ASN A 400 -5.46 37.48 -8.91
N MET A 401 -6.55 37.80 -9.62
CA MET A 401 -7.40 38.95 -9.27
C MET A 401 -8.04 38.77 -7.89
N LEU A 402 -8.46 37.56 -7.54
CA LEU A 402 -8.98 37.25 -6.20
C LEU A 402 -7.89 37.33 -5.12
N LYS A 403 -6.68 36.81 -5.39
CA LYS A 403 -5.53 36.92 -4.48
C LYS A 403 -5.14 38.39 -4.24
N GLN A 404 -5.13 39.22 -5.29
CA GLN A 404 -4.84 40.65 -5.19
C GLN A 404 -5.90 41.38 -4.35
N ALA A 405 -7.19 41.07 -4.55
CA ALA A 405 -8.26 41.62 -3.73
C ALA A 405 -8.11 41.26 -2.23
N GLN A 406 -7.70 40.02 -1.93
CA GLN A 406 -7.39 39.60 -0.55
C GLN A 406 -6.19 40.34 0.04
N GLN A 407 -5.10 40.53 -0.72
CA GLN A 407 -3.93 41.29 -0.28
C GLN A 407 -4.28 42.74 0.05
N TRP A 408 -5.21 43.34 -0.70
CA TRP A 408 -5.76 44.67 -0.43
C TRP A 408 -6.85 44.69 0.64
N LYS A 409 -7.09 43.55 1.33
CA LYS A 409 -8.08 43.39 2.40
C LYS A 409 -9.51 43.74 1.96
N VAL A 410 -9.83 43.58 0.67
CA VAL A 410 -11.19 43.80 0.16
C VAL A 410 -12.08 42.64 0.60
N ARG A 411 -13.16 42.95 1.33
CA ARG A 411 -14.17 41.95 1.69
C ARG A 411 -15.00 41.57 0.46
N ILE A 412 -14.88 40.31 0.03
CA ILE A 412 -15.61 39.76 -1.12
C ILE A 412 -16.95 39.18 -0.65
N PRO A 413 -18.11 39.69 -1.13
CA PRO A 413 -19.41 39.09 -0.85
C PRO A 413 -19.55 37.69 -1.43
N GLN A 414 -20.35 36.84 -0.80
CA GLN A 414 -20.63 35.48 -1.30
C GLN A 414 -21.71 35.44 -2.40
N VAL A 415 -22.59 36.45 -2.40
CA VAL A 415 -23.75 36.51 -3.29
C VAL A 415 -23.56 37.67 -4.27
N VAL A 416 -23.79 37.38 -5.55
CA VAL A 416 -23.84 38.37 -6.62
C VAL A 416 -25.17 39.09 -6.54
N ARG A 417 -25.14 40.42 -6.62
CA ARG A 417 -26.29 41.30 -6.71
C ARG A 417 -26.58 41.58 -8.18
N GLU A 418 -27.67 41.02 -8.69
CA GLU A 418 -28.06 41.13 -10.11
C GLU A 418 -28.36 42.58 -10.52
N ASP A 419 -28.90 43.39 -9.61
CA ASP A 419 -29.18 44.82 -9.79
C ASP A 419 -27.93 45.67 -10.04
N LEU A 420 -26.75 45.13 -9.69
CA LEU A 420 -25.47 45.79 -9.89
C LEU A 420 -24.67 45.26 -11.09
N LEU A 421 -25.22 44.36 -11.90
CA LEU A 421 -24.61 43.95 -13.17
C LEU A 421 -24.93 45.00 -14.24
N ARG A 422 -23.90 45.71 -14.72
CA ARG A 422 -24.03 46.81 -15.67
C ARG A 422 -23.67 46.37 -17.09
N GLU A 423 -22.45 45.88 -17.26
CA GLU A 423 -21.90 45.56 -18.58
C GLU A 423 -22.52 44.27 -19.11
N LYS A 424 -22.54 44.13 -20.44
CA LYS A 424 -23.08 42.95 -21.12
C LYS A 424 -22.31 41.69 -20.69
N GLU A 425 -20.99 41.78 -20.64
CA GLU A 425 -20.08 40.69 -20.33
C GLU A 425 -20.23 40.19 -18.88
N GLU A 426 -20.60 41.05 -17.94
CA GLU A 426 -20.90 40.66 -16.56
C GLU A 426 -22.17 39.81 -16.49
N LYS A 427 -23.19 40.21 -17.23
CA LYS A 427 -24.48 39.52 -17.30
C LYS A 427 -24.33 38.16 -17.97
N GLU A 428 -23.63 38.11 -19.11
CA GLU A 428 -23.36 36.85 -19.82
C GLU A 428 -22.56 35.87 -18.96
N LEU A 429 -21.53 36.34 -18.25
CA LEU A 429 -20.75 35.50 -17.33
C LEU A 429 -21.58 34.99 -16.15
N TYR A 430 -22.45 35.84 -15.60
CA TYR A 430 -23.36 35.47 -14.51
C TYR A 430 -24.41 34.45 -14.95
N GLU A 431 -25.08 34.66 -16.09
CA GLU A 431 -26.06 33.73 -16.66
C GLU A 431 -25.44 32.36 -16.95
N LEU A 432 -24.22 32.34 -17.52
CA LEU A 432 -23.51 31.09 -17.75
C LEU A 432 -23.21 30.37 -16.44
N ARG A 433 -22.78 31.10 -15.40
CA ARG A 433 -22.56 30.51 -14.08
C ARG A 433 -23.84 29.85 -13.56
N MET A 434 -24.95 30.58 -13.55
CA MET A 434 -26.24 30.07 -13.06
C MET A 434 -26.70 28.82 -13.82
N LYS A 435 -26.42 28.75 -15.13
CA LYS A 435 -26.74 27.60 -15.98
C LYS A 435 -25.89 26.36 -15.68
N LEU A 436 -24.62 26.54 -15.32
CA LEU A 436 -23.66 25.44 -15.17
C LEU A 436 -23.43 24.98 -13.73
N GLU A 437 -23.64 25.85 -12.74
CA GLU A 437 -23.34 25.63 -11.32
C GLU A 437 -23.86 24.28 -10.80
N GLY A 438 -25.17 24.00 -10.92
CA GLY A 438 -25.74 22.73 -10.45
C GLY A 438 -25.19 21.49 -11.16
N LYS A 439 -24.81 21.59 -12.43
CA LYS A 439 -24.21 20.49 -13.19
C LYS A 439 -22.77 20.23 -12.71
N ILE A 440 -21.98 21.30 -12.53
CA ILE A 440 -20.60 21.21 -12.06
C ILE A 440 -20.55 20.64 -10.64
N GLU A 441 -21.39 21.15 -9.73
CA GLU A 441 -21.49 20.63 -8.36
C GLU A 441 -21.85 19.14 -8.34
N SER A 442 -22.81 18.71 -9.17
CA SER A 442 -23.16 17.29 -9.30
C SER A 442 -21.99 16.43 -9.77
N LEU A 443 -21.19 16.92 -10.73
CA LEU A 443 -20.03 16.20 -11.26
C LEU A 443 -18.89 16.13 -10.24
N LEU A 444 -18.61 17.23 -9.53
CA LEU A 444 -17.61 17.29 -8.46
C LEU A 444 -17.98 16.34 -7.31
N ASN A 445 -19.24 16.35 -6.86
CA ASN A 445 -19.73 15.43 -5.81
C ASN A 445 -19.64 13.95 -6.23
N LYS A 446 -19.77 13.66 -7.53
CA LYS A 446 -19.59 12.33 -8.11
C LYS A 446 -18.13 12.01 -8.49
N GLN A 447 -17.19 12.91 -8.20
CA GLN A 447 -15.76 12.80 -8.53
C GLN A 447 -15.49 12.57 -10.02
N LYS A 448 -16.38 13.09 -10.89
CA LYS A 448 -16.26 13.08 -12.35
C LYS A 448 -15.48 14.29 -12.84
N TYR A 449 -14.21 14.37 -12.46
CA TYR A 449 -13.41 15.59 -12.65
C TYR A 449 -13.09 15.91 -14.11
N VAL A 450 -12.99 14.90 -14.98
CA VAL A 450 -12.76 15.14 -16.42
C VAL A 450 -13.97 15.84 -17.03
N GLU A 451 -15.18 15.39 -16.70
CA GLU A 451 -16.42 16.00 -17.14
C GLU A 451 -16.68 17.34 -16.44
N ALA A 452 -16.37 17.47 -15.15
CA ALA A 452 -16.47 18.74 -14.43
C ALA A 452 -15.58 19.81 -15.08
N TYR A 453 -14.34 19.44 -15.44
CA TYR A 453 -13.45 20.34 -16.15
C TYR A 453 -13.97 20.72 -17.54
N GLN A 454 -14.61 19.80 -18.27
CA GLN A 454 -15.21 20.11 -19.58
C GLN A 454 -16.34 21.14 -19.50
N GLU A 455 -17.13 21.12 -18.42
CA GLU A 455 -18.10 22.19 -18.18
C GLU A 455 -17.41 23.49 -17.75
N LEU A 456 -16.36 23.39 -16.95
CA LEU A 456 -15.60 24.56 -16.51
C LEU A 456 -14.83 25.25 -17.64
N SER A 457 -14.34 24.53 -18.64
CA SER A 457 -13.65 25.12 -19.79
C SER A 457 -14.55 26.03 -20.61
N ARG A 458 -15.89 25.92 -20.47
CA ARG A 458 -16.84 26.82 -21.12
C ARG A 458 -16.81 28.25 -20.59
N PHE A 459 -16.20 28.47 -19.42
CA PHE A 459 -15.97 29.81 -18.89
C PHE A 459 -14.76 30.50 -19.51
N GLU A 460 -13.94 29.82 -20.31
CA GLU A 460 -12.70 30.37 -20.89
C GLU A 460 -12.95 31.68 -21.67
N GLU A 461 -13.75 31.63 -22.75
CA GLU A 461 -14.06 32.81 -23.56
C GLU A 461 -14.81 33.90 -22.75
N PRO A 462 -15.87 33.58 -21.97
CA PRO A 462 -16.55 34.60 -21.16
C PRO A 462 -15.66 35.26 -20.10
N ILE A 463 -14.71 34.53 -19.51
CA ILE A 463 -13.74 35.11 -18.57
C ILE A 463 -12.79 36.06 -19.31
N HIS A 464 -12.33 35.67 -20.51
CA HIS A 464 -11.48 36.52 -21.34
C HIS A 464 -12.20 37.83 -21.69
N ASP A 465 -13.42 37.75 -22.25
CA ASP A 465 -14.24 38.90 -22.62
C ASP A 465 -14.56 39.81 -21.43
N PHE A 466 -14.89 39.20 -20.28
CA PHE A 466 -15.09 39.93 -19.04
C PHE A 466 -13.85 40.74 -18.67
N PHE A 467 -12.67 40.12 -18.64
CA PHE A 467 -11.48 40.85 -18.22
C PHE A 467 -10.98 41.89 -19.24
N ASP A 468 -11.34 41.76 -20.51
CA ASP A 468 -10.94 42.70 -21.54
C ASP A 468 -11.82 43.94 -21.57
N LYS A 469 -13.11 43.81 -21.22
CA LYS A 469 -14.09 44.91 -21.29
C LYS A 469 -14.55 45.43 -19.92
N VAL A 470 -14.36 44.66 -18.86
CA VAL A 470 -14.82 45.00 -17.51
C VAL A 470 -13.64 45.32 -16.58
N LEU A 471 -13.57 46.57 -16.11
CA LEU A 471 -12.59 46.98 -15.10
C LEU A 471 -12.97 46.44 -13.71
N VAL A 472 -12.41 45.29 -13.33
CA VAL A 472 -12.73 44.65 -12.04
C VAL A 472 -12.49 45.57 -10.85
N MET A 473 -11.36 46.28 -10.85
CA MET A 473 -10.99 47.26 -9.83
C MET A 473 -11.62 48.63 -10.11
N SER A 474 -12.95 48.67 -10.19
CA SER A 474 -13.71 49.92 -10.31
C SER A 474 -13.52 50.82 -9.09
N GLU A 475 -13.58 52.13 -9.31
CA GLU A 475 -13.64 53.14 -8.23
C GLU A 475 -14.90 53.00 -7.38
N GLU A 476 -16.00 52.54 -7.98
CA GLU A 476 -17.26 52.30 -7.28
C GLU A 476 -17.18 51.00 -6.45
N GLU A 477 -17.18 51.15 -5.12
CA GLU A 477 -16.96 50.04 -4.20
C GLU A 477 -18.02 48.93 -4.32
N SER A 478 -19.29 49.29 -4.48
CA SER A 478 -20.42 48.36 -4.68
C SER A 478 -20.22 47.47 -5.90
N LEU A 479 -19.79 48.08 -7.01
CA LEU A 479 -19.59 47.42 -8.29
C LEU A 479 -18.35 46.52 -8.25
N ARG A 480 -17.24 47.02 -7.71
CA ARG A 480 -16.00 46.24 -7.50
C ARG A 480 -16.27 44.98 -6.66
N LYS A 481 -16.99 45.12 -5.54
CA LYS A 481 -17.35 43.97 -4.69
C LYS A 481 -18.24 42.97 -5.42
N ASN A 482 -19.17 43.45 -6.25
CA ASN A 482 -20.07 42.58 -7.02
C ASN A 482 -19.30 41.75 -8.08
N ARG A 483 -18.43 42.42 -8.84
CA ARG A 483 -17.52 41.79 -9.83
C ARG A 483 -16.64 40.73 -9.18
N LEU A 484 -16.03 41.05 -8.04
CA LEU A 484 -15.23 40.09 -7.26
C LEU A 484 -16.06 38.91 -6.73
N SER A 485 -17.33 39.14 -6.36
CA SER A 485 -18.23 38.06 -5.93
C SER A 485 -18.52 37.08 -7.07
N LEU A 486 -18.76 37.58 -8.28
CA LEU A 486 -18.97 36.77 -9.48
C LEU A 486 -17.74 35.91 -9.77
N LEU A 487 -16.55 36.53 -9.82
CA LEU A 487 -15.29 35.82 -10.03
C LEU A 487 -15.00 34.80 -8.93
N ASN A 488 -15.29 35.12 -7.67
CA ASN A 488 -15.07 34.22 -6.55
C ASN A 488 -15.95 32.97 -6.62
N GLY A 489 -17.21 33.11 -7.03
CA GLY A 489 -18.11 31.98 -7.25
C GLY A 489 -17.55 30.99 -8.27
N ILE A 490 -17.07 31.50 -9.40
CA ILE A 490 -16.45 30.68 -10.46
C ILE A 490 -15.11 30.09 -10.00
N GLY A 491 -14.28 30.90 -9.34
CA GLY A 491 -12.96 30.49 -8.84
C GLY A 491 -13.01 29.33 -7.85
N LYS A 492 -14.09 29.22 -7.05
CA LYS A 492 -14.29 28.08 -6.14
C LYS A 492 -14.38 26.74 -6.88
N PHE A 493 -15.02 26.67 -8.05
CA PHE A 493 -15.08 25.43 -8.81
C PHE A 493 -13.70 25.02 -9.32
N PHE A 494 -12.90 25.95 -9.83
CA PHE A 494 -11.53 25.65 -10.24
C PHE A 494 -10.66 25.19 -9.05
N ASN A 495 -10.71 25.92 -7.93
CA ASN A 495 -9.97 25.58 -6.71
C ASN A 495 -10.42 24.27 -6.05
N SER A 496 -11.61 23.74 -6.40
CA SER A 496 -12.04 22.42 -5.94
C SER A 496 -11.37 21.27 -6.70
N ILE A 497 -10.78 21.54 -7.87
CA ILE A 497 -10.06 20.56 -8.69
C ILE A 497 -8.55 20.69 -8.47
N ALA A 498 -8.00 21.90 -8.60
CA ALA A 498 -6.57 22.14 -8.50
C ALA A 498 -6.26 23.63 -8.24
N ASP A 499 -5.09 23.92 -7.67
CA ASP A 499 -4.48 25.25 -7.73
C ASP A 499 -3.81 25.45 -9.11
N PHE A 500 -4.59 25.97 -10.06
CA PHE A 500 -4.11 26.23 -11.42
C PHE A 500 -2.93 27.22 -11.48
N THR A 501 -2.67 28.00 -10.42
CA THR A 501 -1.51 28.90 -10.39
C THR A 501 -0.16 28.14 -10.35
N GLN A 502 -0.16 26.87 -9.93
CA GLN A 502 1.02 25.98 -9.97
C GLN A 502 1.34 25.47 -11.38
N LEU A 503 0.43 25.65 -12.34
CA LEU A 503 0.55 25.13 -13.71
C LEU A 503 1.11 26.15 -14.69
N GLN A 504 1.29 27.40 -14.27
CA GLN A 504 1.80 28.45 -15.14
C GLN A 504 3.20 28.15 -15.65
N VAL A 505 3.37 28.33 -16.95
CA VAL A 505 4.66 28.41 -17.63
C VAL A 505 4.96 29.90 -17.78
N LYS A 506 6.17 30.33 -17.41
CA LYS A 506 6.68 31.64 -17.84
C LYS A 506 6.77 31.71 -19.36
#